data_AF-A0A7V2NQU2-F1
#
_entry.id   AF-A0A7V2NQU2-F1
#
_cell.length_a   1.000
_cell.length_b   1.000
_cell.length_c   1.000
_cell.angle_alpha   90.00
_cell.angle_beta   90.00
_cell.angle_gamma   90.00
#
_symmetry.space_group_name_H-M   'P 1'
#
loop_
_entity.id
_entity.type
_entity.pdbx_description
1 polymer ?
#
loop_
_entity_poly.entity_id
_entity_poly.type
_entity_poly.pdbx_seq_one_letter_code
_entity_poly.pdbx_strand_id
1 'polypeptide(L)'
;MGGRMAYGQTAGETQTPGATDFLPLVILLVVFGAIFYFMLIRPQRRRQQQMNQLVGSLKRGDKVITAGGIYGEIESGGDTSVVLILEDGAKLRLAKSSIVRKQDK
;
A
#
# COMPACT_ATOMS: atom_id res chain seq x y z
N MET A 1 28.61 73.13 -8.87
CA MET A 1 27.96 72.71 -10.14
C MET A 1 28.59 71.38 -10.55
N GLY A 2 27.95 70.23 -10.60
CA GLY A 2 26.55 69.83 -10.43
C GLY A 2 26.30 68.52 -11.20
N GLY A 3 25.55 67.58 -10.63
CA GLY A 3 24.97 66.42 -11.32
C GLY A 3 25.64 65.08 -11.02
N ARG A 4 25.41 64.46 -9.85
CA ARG A 4 24.31 63.55 -9.48
C ARG A 4 24.39 62.16 -10.14
N MET A 5 24.81 61.20 -9.32
CA MET A 5 24.57 59.76 -9.44
C MET A 5 23.10 59.51 -9.77
N ALA A 6 22.82 58.90 -10.91
CA ALA A 6 21.54 58.28 -11.19
C ALA A 6 21.64 56.82 -10.74
N TYR A 7 21.20 56.55 -9.51
CA TYR A 7 20.73 55.22 -9.14
C TYR A 7 19.50 54.95 -10.01
N GLY A 8 19.74 54.35 -11.18
CA GLY A 8 18.69 53.76 -12.00
C GLY A 8 18.13 52.57 -11.26
N GLN A 9 17.10 52.82 -10.47
CA GLN A 9 16.20 51.81 -9.96
C GLN A 9 15.63 51.04 -11.16
N THR A 10 16.14 49.84 -11.40
CA THR A 10 15.43 48.89 -12.26
C THR A 10 14.15 48.53 -11.53
N ALA A 11 13.06 49.15 -11.98
CA ALA A 11 11.71 48.73 -11.66
C ALA A 11 11.63 47.23 -11.92
N GLY A 12 11.38 46.45 -10.88
CA GLY A 12 11.03 45.05 -11.05
C GLY A 12 9.77 45.00 -11.90
N GLU A 13 9.90 44.47 -13.11
CA GLU A 13 8.74 43.97 -13.84
C GLU A 13 8.11 42.89 -12.97
N THR A 14 6.91 43.17 -12.47
CA THR A 14 6.04 42.11 -11.97
C THR A 14 5.67 41.27 -13.18
N GLN A 15 6.46 40.23 -13.46
CA GLN A 15 6.08 39.19 -14.41
C GLN A 15 4.80 38.54 -13.87
N THR A 16 3.65 38.92 -14.44
CA THR A 16 2.43 38.14 -14.32
C THR A 16 2.75 36.77 -14.90
N PRO A 17 2.72 35.68 -14.11
CA PRO A 17 3.08 34.37 -14.62
C PRO A 17 2.17 34.04 -15.81
N GLY A 18 2.76 33.89 -17.00
CA GLY A 18 2.03 33.50 -18.20
C GLY A 18 1.54 32.07 -18.06
N ALA A 19 0.53 31.67 -18.84
CA ALA A 19 0.07 30.27 -18.87
C ALA A 19 1.22 29.26 -19.14
N THR A 20 2.30 29.70 -19.79
CA THR A 20 3.54 28.97 -20.02
C THR A 20 4.35 28.70 -18.77
N ASP A 21 4.25 29.54 -17.74
CA ASP A 21 4.99 29.40 -16.47
C ASP A 21 4.36 28.36 -15.55
N PHE A 22 3.08 28.05 -15.75
CA PHE A 22 2.37 26.97 -15.05
C PHE A 22 2.59 25.59 -15.67
N LEU A 23 3.03 25.53 -16.94
CA LEU A 23 3.28 24.28 -17.64
C LEU A 23 4.30 23.37 -16.91
N PRO A 24 5.48 23.85 -16.46
CA PRO A 24 6.40 23.02 -15.69
C PRO A 24 5.82 22.57 -14.34
N LEU A 25 5.01 23.41 -13.67
CA LEU A 25 4.35 23.05 -12.41
C LEU A 25 3.33 21.91 -12.61
N VAL A 26 2.51 21.99 -13.66
CA VAL A 26 1.52 20.96 -13.99
C VAL A 26 2.21 19.65 -14.36
N ILE A 27 3.28 19.69 -15.16
CA ILE A 27 4.07 18.49 -15.51
C ILE A 27 4.65 17.86 -14.24
N LEU A 28 5.24 18.66 -13.35
CA LEU A 28 5.79 18.18 -12.08
C LEU A 28 4.71 17.49 -11.22
N LEU A 29 3.54 18.12 -11.10
CA LEU A 29 2.41 17.59 -10.32
C LEU A 29 1.89 16.28 -10.91
N VAL A 30 1.75 16.19 -12.24
CA VAL A 30 1.34 14.96 -12.93
C VAL A 30 2.37 13.85 -12.73
N VAL A 31 3.67 14.15 -12.83
CA VAL A 31 4.74 13.17 -12.62
C VAL A 31 4.75 12.65 -11.18
N PHE A 32 4.73 13.54 -10.18
CA PHE A 32 4.65 13.12 -8.78
C PHE A 32 3.35 12.36 -8.50
N GLY A 33 2.22 12.85 -9.00
CA GLY A 33 0.92 12.20 -8.86
C GLY A 33 0.92 10.79 -9.46
N ALA A 34 1.51 10.60 -10.64
CA ALA A 34 1.64 9.30 -11.28
C ALA A 34 2.56 8.36 -10.49
N ILE A 35 3.67 8.86 -9.94
CA ILE A 35 4.59 8.07 -9.11
C ILE A 35 3.89 7.62 -7.82
N PHE A 36 3.25 8.53 -7.08
CA PHE A 36 2.53 8.18 -5.85
C PHE A 36 1.35 7.25 -6.12
N TYR A 37 0.60 7.47 -7.21
CA TYR A 37 -0.48 6.59 -7.65
C TYR A 37 0.03 5.17 -7.93
N PHE A 38 1.09 5.05 -8.72
CA PHE A 38 1.67 3.74 -9.05
C PHE A 38 2.28 3.06 -7.83
N MET A 39 2.98 3.82 -6.97
CA MET A 39 3.65 3.32 -5.78
C MET A 39 2.67 2.88 -4.69
N LEU A 40 1.47 3.47 -4.56
CA LEU A 40 0.48 3.04 -3.56
C LEU A 40 -0.43 1.91 -4.07
N ILE A 41 -0.85 1.96 -5.33
CA ILE A 41 -1.78 0.98 -5.89
C ILE A 41 -1.10 -0.37 -6.18
N ARG A 42 0.13 -0.35 -6.69
CA ARG A 42 0.87 -1.59 -6.99
C ARG A 42 1.12 -2.47 -5.76
N PRO A 43 1.61 -1.96 -4.61
CA PRO A 43 1.81 -2.80 -3.42
C PRO A 43 0.49 -3.27 -2.83
N GLN A 44 -0.58 -2.46 -2.87
CA GLN A 44 -1.88 -2.89 -2.36
C GLN A 44 -2.44 -4.05 -3.18
N ARG A 45 -2.41 -3.95 -4.52
CA ARG A 45 -2.83 -5.04 -5.42
C ARG A 45 -2.02 -6.32 -5.18
N ARG A 46 -0.71 -6.21 -5.00
CA ARG A 46 0.17 -7.35 -4.70
C ARG A 46 -0.18 -8.01 -3.37
N ARG A 47 -0.40 -7.24 -2.30
CA ARG A 47 -0.79 -7.79 -0.99
C ARG A 47 -2.13 -8.53 -1.04
N GLN A 48 -3.13 -7.97 -1.73
CA GLN A 48 -4.43 -8.63 -1.87
C GLN A 48 -4.33 -9.93 -2.67
N GLN A 49 -3.56 -9.92 -3.76
CA GLN A 49 -3.33 -11.12 -4.57
C GLN A 49 -2.63 -12.23 -3.76
N GLN A 50 -1.60 -11.88 -2.98
CA GLN A 50 -0.90 -12.82 -2.11
C GLN A 50 -1.82 -13.42 -1.03
N MET A 51 -2.67 -12.59 -0.41
CA MET A 51 -3.65 -13.05 0.57
C MET A 51 -4.64 -14.04 -0.07
N ASN A 52 -5.19 -13.70 -1.24
CA ASN A 52 -6.13 -14.55 -1.95
C ASN A 52 -5.48 -15.90 -2.37
N GLN A 53 -4.22 -15.87 -2.81
CA GLN A 53 -3.46 -17.08 -3.15
C GLN A 53 -3.20 -17.95 -1.92
N LEU A 54 -2.78 -17.35 -0.81
CA LEU A 54 -2.59 -18.07 0.46
C LEU A 54 -3.88 -18.76 0.87
N VAL A 55 -4.98 -18.01 0.96
CA VAL A 55 -6.32 -18.51 1.33
C VAL A 55 -6.80 -19.64 0.42
N GLY A 56 -6.53 -19.58 -0.89
CA GLY A 56 -6.87 -20.63 -1.85
C GLY A 56 -5.98 -21.87 -1.78
N SER A 57 -4.75 -21.74 -1.27
CA SER A 57 -3.80 -22.86 -1.16
C SER A 57 -4.02 -23.74 0.08
N LEU A 58 -4.81 -23.26 1.05
CA LEU A 58 -5.05 -23.95 2.31
C LEU A 58 -5.89 -25.22 2.12
N LYS A 59 -5.40 -26.33 2.68
CA LYS A 59 -6.08 -27.63 2.64
C LYS A 59 -6.25 -28.19 4.05
N ARG A 60 -7.17 -29.15 4.18
CA ARG A 60 -7.32 -29.95 5.41
C ARG A 60 -6.00 -30.64 5.74
N GLY A 61 -5.60 -30.59 7.00
CA GLY A 61 -4.32 -31.13 7.48
C GLY A 61 -3.14 -30.15 7.41
N ASP A 62 -3.33 -28.96 6.84
CA ASP A 62 -2.27 -27.94 6.85
C ASP A 62 -2.12 -27.33 8.24
N LYS A 63 -0.88 -27.24 8.71
CA LYS A 63 -0.51 -26.47 9.90
C LYS A 63 -0.40 -25.00 9.53
N VAL A 64 -1.03 -24.14 10.30
CA VAL A 64 -1.09 -22.71 10.01
C VAL A 64 -0.85 -21.86 11.25
N ILE A 65 -0.41 -20.64 10.99
CA ILE A 65 -0.26 -19.60 12.01
C ILE A 65 -1.22 -18.47 11.67
N THR A 66 -2.09 -18.15 12.62
CA THR A 66 -3.03 -17.03 12.50
C THR A 66 -2.38 -15.70 12.87
N ALA A 67 -3.03 -14.58 12.55
CA ALA A 67 -2.53 -13.24 12.86
C ALA A 67 -2.29 -12.98 14.36
N GLY A 68 -2.97 -13.72 15.24
CA GLY A 68 -2.78 -13.65 16.70
C GLY A 68 -1.61 -14.49 17.22
N GLY A 69 -0.83 -15.14 16.35
CA GLY A 69 0.23 -16.07 16.76
C GLY A 69 -0.27 -17.43 17.22
N ILE A 70 -1.54 -17.77 16.93
CA ILE A 70 -2.14 -19.06 17.28
C ILE A 70 -1.71 -20.10 16.25
N TYR A 71 -1.20 -21.22 16.75
CA TYR A 71 -0.83 -22.41 15.97
C TYR A 71 -1.98 -23.41 15.98
N GLY A 72 -2.26 -24.01 14.83
CA GLY A 72 -3.28 -25.04 14.73
C GLY A 72 -3.28 -25.74 13.38
N GLU A 73 -4.05 -26.81 13.28
CA GLU A 73 -4.21 -27.63 12.07
C GLU A 73 -5.62 -27.45 11.49
N ILE A 74 -5.74 -27.33 10.17
CA ILE A 74 -7.04 -27.18 9.50
C ILE A 74 -7.81 -28.50 9.54
N GLU A 75 -8.90 -28.55 10.29
CA GLU A 75 -9.82 -29.69 10.31
C GLU A 75 -10.81 -29.64 9.16
N SER A 76 -11.40 -28.47 8.90
CA SER A 76 -12.41 -28.29 7.87
C SER A 76 -12.49 -26.82 7.45
N GLY A 77 -13.02 -26.56 6.26
CA GLY A 77 -13.16 -25.20 5.73
C GLY A 77 -14.44 -25.02 4.94
N GLY A 78 -15.06 -23.85 5.09
CA GLY A 78 -16.09 -23.33 4.17
C GLY A 78 -15.47 -22.31 3.22
N ASP A 79 -16.27 -21.44 2.59
CA ASP A 79 -15.74 -20.47 1.64
C ASP A 79 -14.90 -19.38 2.32
N THR A 80 -15.43 -18.78 3.39
CA THR A 80 -14.85 -17.61 4.07
C THR A 80 -14.18 -17.93 5.41
N SER A 81 -14.44 -19.10 5.99
CA SER A 81 -13.95 -19.51 7.31
C SER A 81 -13.39 -20.92 7.32
N VAL A 82 -12.54 -21.21 8.29
CA VAL A 82 -11.97 -22.53 8.57
C VAL A 82 -12.06 -22.85 10.06
N VAL A 83 -12.12 -24.13 10.36
CA VAL A 83 -12.03 -24.68 11.72
C VAL A 83 -10.63 -25.22 11.92
N LEU A 84 -9.93 -24.67 12.91
CA LEU A 84 -8.63 -25.14 13.36
C LEU A 84 -8.79 -26.01 14.60
N ILE A 85 -7.98 -27.07 14.68
CA ILE A 85 -7.72 -27.81 15.90
C ILE A 85 -6.42 -27.28 16.51
N LEU A 86 -6.51 -26.84 17.75
CA LEU A 86 -5.39 -26.41 18.58
C LEU A 86 -4.70 -27.64 19.22
N GLU A 87 -3.50 -27.45 19.76
CA GLU A 87 -2.75 -28.53 20.42
C GLU A 87 -3.45 -29.09 21.67
N ASP A 88 -4.28 -28.28 22.34
CA ASP A 88 -5.12 -28.67 23.47
C ASP A 88 -6.39 -29.44 23.05
N GLY A 89 -6.60 -29.65 21.75
CA GLY A 89 -7.78 -30.30 21.18
C GLY A 89 -8.98 -29.38 21.02
N ALA A 90 -8.88 -28.10 21.39
CA ALA A 90 -9.96 -27.14 21.18
C ALA A 90 -10.16 -26.85 19.69
N LYS A 91 -11.41 -26.60 19.31
CA LYS A 91 -11.79 -26.25 17.93
C LYS A 91 -12.13 -24.78 17.86
N LEU A 92 -11.45 -24.07 16.97
CA LEU A 92 -11.66 -22.63 16.78
C LEU A 92 -12.03 -22.33 15.33
N ARG A 93 -13.16 -21.67 15.13
CA ARG A 93 -13.55 -21.18 13.81
C ARG A 93 -13.03 -19.76 13.61
N LEU A 94 -12.32 -19.52 12.53
CA LEU A 94 -11.81 -18.20 12.18
C LEU A 94 -11.84 -17.95 10.68
N ALA A 95 -11.80 -16.68 10.31
CA ALA A 95 -11.82 -16.26 8.92
C ALA A 95 -10.53 -16.70 8.22
N LYS A 96 -10.63 -17.18 6.98
CA LYS A 96 -9.44 -17.56 6.20
C LYS A 96 -8.47 -16.39 6.01
N SER A 97 -9.00 -15.17 5.94
CA SER A 97 -8.21 -13.93 5.86
C SER A 97 -7.35 -13.67 7.09
N SER A 98 -7.58 -14.37 8.21
CA SER A 98 -6.78 -14.25 9.43
C SER A 98 -5.56 -15.18 9.45
N ILE A 99 -5.39 -16.03 8.43
CA ILE A 99 -4.24 -16.92 8.32
C ILE A 99 -3.11 -16.15 7.63
N VAL A 100 -1.94 -16.13 8.27
CA VAL A 100 -0.80 -15.32 7.82
C VAL A 100 0.27 -16.17 7.16
N ARG A 101 0.42 -17.42 7.62
CA ARG A 101 1.43 -18.36 7.14
C ARG A 101 0.87 -19.77 7.16
N LYS A 102 1.27 -20.56 6.16
CA LYS A 102 1.31 -22.02 6.26
C LYS A 102 2.65 -22.42 6.85
N GLN A 103 2.65 -23.37 7.78
CA GLN A 103 3.87 -23.97 8.30
C GLN A 103 4.17 -25.19 7.43
N ASP A 104 5.16 -25.06 6.56
CA ASP A 104 5.71 -26.21 5.86
C ASP A 104 6.53 -27.03 6.87
N LYS A 105 6.36 -28.35 6.80
CA LYS A 105 6.95 -29.31 7.74
C LYS A 105 8.45 -29.46 7.51
#